data_AF-A0A7J6UJH5-F1
#
_entry.id   AF-A0A7J6UJH5-F1
#
_cell.length_a   1.000
_cell.length_b   1.000
_cell.length_c   1.000
_cell.angle_alpha   90.00
_cell.angle_beta   90.00
_cell.angle_gamma   90.00
#
_symmetry.space_group_name_H-M   'P 1'
#
loop_
_entity.id
_entity.type
_entity.pdbx_description
1 polymer ?
#
loop_
_entity_poly.entity_id
_entity_poly.type
_entity_poly.pdbx_seq_one_letter_code
_entity_poly.pdbx_strand_id
1 'polypeptide(L)'
;QQTNGGESVENQVHQLANTWSFWLMYQAQTKDKKDNWKSTQKRVLDFSTAEDFWRVINNVSSPSRLSYADYSVFRSGVSPMWEDPVCAKGGRWIVAVDRFMRRDARSSGQEEALDESWLNVMLSLIGGSTYLDDSTGEDIPICGSVCSMRKYNCKIALWVGTADEDILMKAGRQFKESLKPLIDYMTNVSNSTSSEEDTTSRHGGRGPKSVVRPKVIQFEFFSNDNKTDKSIEIPFADDE
;
A
#
# COMPACT_ATOMS: atom_id res chain seq x y z
N GLN A 1 -21.42 31.86 45.22
CA GLN A 1 -21.22 32.29 43.82
C GLN A 1 -20.05 31.49 43.27
N GLN A 2 -20.31 30.77 42.18
CA GLN A 2 -19.30 30.09 41.37
C GLN A 2 -18.34 31.11 40.75
N THR A 3 -17.08 30.73 40.64
CA THR A 3 -16.31 30.92 39.39
C THR A 3 -15.47 29.68 39.18
N ASN A 4 -16.03 28.67 38.50
CA ASN A 4 -15.22 27.65 37.82
C ASN A 4 -14.50 28.37 36.68
N GLY A 5 -13.20 28.56 36.81
CA GLY A 5 -12.34 28.92 35.69
C GLY A 5 -12.38 27.79 34.68
N GLY A 6 -12.99 28.02 33.53
CA GLY A 6 -12.83 27.13 32.39
C GLY A 6 -11.38 27.20 31.93
N GLU A 7 -10.61 26.16 32.21
CA GLU A 7 -9.37 25.91 31.47
C GLU A 7 -9.75 25.79 29.99
N SER A 8 -9.30 26.74 29.19
CA SER A 8 -9.29 26.59 27.74
C SER A 8 -8.41 25.39 27.43
N VAL A 9 -9.01 24.28 26.99
CA VAL A 9 -8.27 23.16 26.42
C VAL A 9 -7.56 23.71 25.19
N GLU A 10 -6.26 24.01 25.31
CA GLU A 10 -5.43 24.24 24.14
C GLU A 10 -5.52 22.96 23.30
N ASN A 11 -5.97 23.09 22.06
CA ASN A 11 -5.93 21.99 21.10
C ASN A 11 -4.46 21.68 20.81
N GLN A 12 -3.84 20.85 21.64
CA GLN A 12 -2.50 20.35 21.45
C GLN A 12 -2.48 19.50 20.19
N VAL A 13 -1.80 19.99 19.15
CA VAL A 13 -1.58 19.25 17.90
C VAL A 13 -0.50 18.19 18.10
N HIS A 14 -0.71 17.00 17.55
CA HIS A 14 0.20 15.88 17.72
C HIS A 14 1.18 15.81 16.55
N GLN A 15 2.43 16.23 16.77
CA GLN A 15 3.47 16.23 15.74
C GLN A 15 3.89 14.80 15.36
N LEU A 16 4.07 14.58 14.05
CA LEU A 16 4.64 13.35 13.51
C LEU A 16 6.18 13.43 13.51
N ALA A 17 6.84 12.28 13.54
CA ALA A 17 8.31 12.22 13.46
C ALA A 17 8.85 12.75 12.11
N ASN A 18 8.07 12.57 11.04
CA ASN A 18 8.41 12.97 9.69
C ASN A 18 7.25 13.76 9.06
N THR A 19 7.56 14.70 8.18
CA THR A 19 6.54 15.34 7.32
C THR A 19 6.31 14.47 6.09
N TRP A 20 5.05 14.30 5.71
CA TRP A 20 4.63 13.47 4.59
C TRP A 20 3.81 14.27 3.58
N SER A 21 3.88 13.87 2.32
CA SER A 21 3.13 14.44 1.20
C SER A 21 2.13 13.41 0.70
N PHE A 22 0.85 13.78 0.65
CA PHE A 22 -0.18 13.00 -0.04
C PHE A 22 -0.28 13.41 -1.50
N TRP A 23 -0.31 12.43 -2.39
CA TRP A 23 -0.37 12.61 -3.84
C TRP A 23 -1.54 11.83 -4.43
N LEU A 24 -2.08 12.38 -5.51
CA LEU A 24 -3.10 11.75 -6.34
C LEU A 24 -2.67 11.81 -7.80
N MET A 25 -2.68 10.67 -8.47
CA MET A 25 -2.51 10.57 -9.91
C MET A 25 -3.73 9.89 -10.53
N TYR A 26 -4.37 10.55 -11.51
CA TYR A 26 -5.34 9.89 -12.38
C TYR A 26 -4.64 9.37 -13.63
N GLN A 27 -4.84 8.09 -13.95
CA GLN A 27 -4.29 7.52 -15.16
C GLN A 27 -5.12 7.91 -16.39
N ALA A 28 -4.43 8.43 -17.40
CA ALA A 28 -5.03 8.73 -18.70
C ALA A 28 -5.67 7.47 -19.30
N GLN A 29 -6.93 7.59 -19.71
CA GLN A 29 -7.69 6.51 -20.37
C GLN A 29 -7.49 6.50 -21.91
N THR A 30 -6.68 7.41 -22.43
CA THR A 30 -6.47 7.60 -23.88
C THR A 30 -5.28 6.76 -24.39
N LYS A 31 -5.20 6.57 -25.72
CA LYS A 31 -4.17 5.74 -26.37
C LYS A 31 -2.76 6.35 -26.29
N ASP A 32 -2.64 7.66 -26.05
CA ASP A 32 -1.37 8.38 -25.94
C ASP A 32 -0.77 8.24 -24.53
N LYS A 33 -0.50 6.99 -24.13
CA LYS A 33 -0.07 6.61 -22.78
C LYS A 33 1.35 7.07 -22.40
N LYS A 34 2.16 7.52 -23.36
CA LYS A 34 3.62 7.51 -23.19
C LYS A 34 4.23 8.75 -22.53
N ASP A 35 3.63 9.94 -22.58
CA ASP A 35 4.42 11.15 -22.30
C ASP A 35 3.93 12.10 -21.19
N ASN A 36 2.90 11.76 -20.40
CA ASN A 36 2.40 12.72 -19.39
C ASN A 36 2.12 12.18 -17.99
N TRP A 37 2.61 10.99 -17.62
CA TRP A 37 2.39 10.45 -16.26
C TRP A 37 2.92 11.41 -15.17
N LYS A 38 4.07 12.05 -15.41
CA LYS A 38 4.68 13.04 -14.51
C LYS A 38 3.76 14.25 -14.28
N SER A 39 3.03 14.71 -15.30
CA SER A 39 2.11 15.84 -15.15
C SER A 39 0.78 15.46 -14.49
N THR A 40 0.44 14.16 -14.47
CA THR A 40 -0.80 13.66 -13.88
C THR A 40 -0.68 13.40 -12.39
N GLN A 41 0.54 13.25 -11.87
CA GLN A 41 0.81 13.08 -10.45
C GLN A 41 0.82 14.43 -9.75
N LYS A 42 -0.18 14.66 -8.89
CA LYS A 42 -0.37 15.94 -8.20
C LYS A 42 -0.21 15.76 -6.71
N ARG A 43 0.65 16.58 -6.11
CA ARG A 43 0.71 16.74 -4.65
C ARG A 43 -0.54 17.46 -4.19
N VAL A 44 -1.27 16.86 -3.26
CA VAL A 44 -2.53 17.40 -2.74
C VAL A 44 -2.26 18.21 -1.48
N LEU A 45 -1.52 17.64 -0.52
CA LEU A 45 -1.23 18.26 0.77
C LEU A 45 0.06 17.70 1.35
N ASP A 46 0.80 18.55 2.06
CA ASP A 46 1.85 18.13 3.01
C ASP A 46 1.29 18.17 4.44
N PHE A 47 1.56 17.15 5.24
CA PHE A 47 1.10 17.05 6.63
C PHE A 47 2.24 16.61 7.55
N SER A 48 2.32 17.25 8.72
CA SER A 48 3.30 16.95 9.77
C SER A 48 2.65 16.67 11.12
N THR A 49 1.31 16.59 11.17
CA THR A 49 0.53 16.32 12.39
C THR A 49 -0.44 15.17 12.17
N ALA A 50 -0.82 14.48 13.25
CA ALA A 50 -1.81 13.42 13.21
C ALA A 50 -3.19 13.97 12.81
N GLU A 51 -3.53 15.20 13.22
CA GLU A 51 -4.76 15.88 12.85
C GLU A 51 -4.83 16.15 11.34
N ASP A 52 -3.74 16.65 10.75
CA ASP A 52 -3.68 16.90 9.30
C ASP A 52 -3.71 15.60 8.49
N PHE A 53 -3.08 14.53 8.99
CA PHE A 53 -3.23 13.20 8.43
C PHE A 53 -4.72 12.79 8.37
N TRP A 54 -5.43 12.84 9.50
CA TRP A 54 -6.84 12.46 9.55
C TRP A 54 -7.74 13.41 8.73
N ARG A 55 -7.39 14.69 8.62
CA ARG A 55 -8.07 15.61 7.70
C ARG A 55 -7.99 15.13 6.26
N VAL A 56 -6.83 14.64 5.80
CA VAL A 56 -6.71 14.09 4.44
C VAL A 56 -7.57 12.84 4.30
N ILE A 57 -7.37 11.85 5.18
CA ILE A 57 -8.00 10.53 5.06
C ILE A 57 -9.54 10.63 5.09
N ASN A 58 -10.09 11.49 5.94
CA ASN A 58 -11.53 11.66 6.09
C ASN A 58 -12.19 12.43 4.92
N ASN A 59 -11.41 13.14 4.09
CA ASN A 59 -11.93 13.97 3.01
C ASN A 59 -11.64 13.42 1.61
N VAL A 60 -10.89 12.32 1.49
CA VAL A 60 -10.65 11.63 0.21
C VAL A 60 -11.56 10.42 0.08
N SER A 61 -11.87 10.01 -1.15
CA SER A 61 -12.57 8.74 -1.38
C SER A 61 -11.68 7.56 -1.03
N SER A 62 -12.24 6.52 -0.41
CA SER A 62 -11.52 5.27 -0.17
C SER A 62 -10.94 4.68 -1.47
N PRO A 63 -9.77 4.03 -1.43
CA PRO A 63 -9.14 3.44 -2.61
C PRO A 63 -10.07 2.52 -3.42
N SER A 64 -10.84 1.66 -2.76
CA SER A 64 -11.80 0.72 -3.38
C SER A 64 -12.78 1.38 -4.36
N ARG A 65 -13.16 2.62 -4.06
CA ARG A 65 -14.12 3.42 -4.85
C ARG A 65 -13.50 4.04 -6.10
N LEU A 66 -12.17 4.09 -6.17
CA LEU A 66 -11.45 4.63 -7.32
C LEU A 66 -11.45 3.64 -8.49
N SER A 67 -11.20 4.19 -9.67
CA SER A 67 -10.92 3.45 -10.90
C SER A 67 -9.87 4.21 -11.66
N TYR A 68 -8.74 3.56 -11.94
CA TYR A 68 -7.62 4.15 -12.70
C TYR A 68 -6.97 5.36 -12.02
N ALA A 69 -6.74 5.25 -10.72
CA ALA A 69 -6.05 6.29 -9.96
C ALA A 69 -5.05 5.65 -9.00
N ASP A 70 -4.02 6.42 -8.66
CA ASP A 70 -3.02 6.07 -7.67
C ASP A 70 -3.09 7.11 -6.55
N TYR A 71 -3.16 6.63 -5.31
CA TYR A 71 -2.81 7.44 -4.14
C TYR A 71 -1.38 7.13 -3.75
N SER A 72 -0.68 8.13 -3.25
CA SER A 72 0.67 7.95 -2.74
C SER A 72 0.91 8.81 -1.50
N VAL A 73 1.65 8.27 -0.54
CA VAL A 73 2.11 8.99 0.66
C VAL A 73 3.62 8.83 0.73
N PHE A 74 4.35 9.93 0.56
CA PHE A 74 5.82 9.93 0.49
C PHE A 74 6.39 10.91 1.49
N ARG A 75 7.63 10.67 1.96
CA ARG A 75 8.33 11.66 2.79
C ARG A 75 8.38 13.00 2.05
N SER A 76 8.21 14.10 2.78
CA SER A 76 8.27 15.44 2.18
C SER A 76 9.61 15.65 1.49
N GLY A 77 9.56 16.21 0.28
CA GLY A 77 10.73 16.38 -0.59
C GLY A 77 11.09 15.16 -1.44
N VAL A 78 10.48 13.98 -1.19
CA VAL A 78 10.63 12.79 -2.02
C VAL A 78 9.43 12.68 -2.96
N SER A 79 9.71 12.64 -4.25
CA SER A 79 8.67 12.47 -5.26
C SER A 79 8.33 10.98 -5.44
N PRO A 80 7.06 10.59 -5.71
CA PRO A 80 6.68 9.22 -6.02
C PRO A 80 7.14 8.81 -7.44
N MET A 81 8.45 8.83 -7.67
CA MET A 81 9.08 8.51 -8.93
C MET A 81 10.39 7.77 -8.70
N TRP A 82 10.66 6.78 -9.54
CA TRP A 82 11.85 5.94 -9.39
C TRP A 82 13.14 6.72 -9.69
N GLU A 83 13.04 7.83 -10.43
CA GLU A 83 14.14 8.76 -10.69
C GLU A 83 14.50 9.64 -9.51
N ASP A 84 13.69 9.69 -8.45
CA ASP A 84 14.02 10.46 -7.24
C ASP A 84 15.30 9.89 -6.61
N PRO A 85 16.31 10.72 -6.28
CA PRO A 85 17.59 10.24 -5.75
C PRO A 85 17.48 9.38 -4.49
N VAL A 86 16.44 9.60 -3.67
CA VAL A 86 16.19 8.82 -2.44
C VAL A 86 15.65 7.43 -2.79
N CYS A 87 14.78 7.34 -3.81
CA CYS A 87 14.20 6.08 -4.26
C CYS A 87 15.17 5.25 -5.11
N ALA A 88 15.95 5.90 -5.97
CA ALA A 88 16.67 5.27 -7.09
C ALA A 88 17.65 4.16 -6.68
N LYS A 89 18.16 4.21 -5.44
CA LYS A 89 19.11 3.22 -4.91
C LYS A 89 18.46 1.94 -4.39
N GLY A 90 17.14 1.91 -4.23
CA GLY A 90 16.44 0.75 -3.69
C GLY A 90 15.39 0.20 -4.63
N GLY A 91 14.19 0.01 -4.11
CA GLY A 91 13.12 -0.70 -4.78
C GLY A 91 11.79 -0.61 -4.05
N ARG A 92 10.90 -1.57 -4.32
CA ARG A 92 9.57 -1.61 -3.71
C ARG A 92 9.11 -3.03 -3.42
N TRP A 93 8.52 -3.21 -2.24
CA TRP A 93 7.66 -4.36 -1.95
C TRP A 93 6.30 -4.15 -2.59
N ILE A 94 5.73 -5.19 -3.19
CA ILE A 94 4.47 -5.11 -3.94
C ILE A 94 3.56 -6.27 -3.56
N VAL A 95 2.33 -5.95 -3.20
CA VAL A 95 1.20 -6.88 -3.25
C VAL A 95 0.30 -6.49 -4.41
N ALA A 96 -0.06 -7.44 -5.27
CA ALA A 96 -0.87 -7.20 -6.47
C ALA A 96 -2.01 -8.21 -6.56
N VAL A 97 -3.24 -7.77 -6.34
CA VAL A 97 -4.42 -8.65 -6.29
C VAL A 97 -5.40 -8.33 -7.41
N ASP A 98 -6.03 -9.38 -7.93
CA ASP A 98 -7.17 -9.22 -8.84
C ASP A 98 -8.38 -8.71 -8.06
N ARG A 99 -9.13 -7.80 -8.66
CA ARG A 99 -10.35 -7.24 -8.10
C ARG A 99 -11.57 -7.99 -8.57
N PHE A 100 -12.44 -8.32 -7.62
CA PHE A 100 -13.79 -8.75 -7.96
C PHE A 100 -14.58 -7.58 -8.55
N MET A 101 -15.48 -7.88 -9.49
CA MET A 101 -16.37 -6.87 -10.04
C MET A 101 -17.34 -6.40 -8.96
N ARG A 102 -17.73 -5.13 -8.95
CA ARG A 102 -18.65 -4.54 -7.95
C ARG A 102 -19.99 -5.25 -7.75
N ARG A 103 -20.39 -6.12 -8.68
CA ARG A 103 -21.64 -6.91 -8.60
C ARG A 103 -21.41 -8.32 -8.05
N ASP A 104 -20.16 -8.73 -7.85
CA ASP A 104 -19.79 -10.00 -7.24
C ASP A 104 -20.03 -9.88 -5.72
N ALA A 105 -20.69 -10.87 -5.12
CA ALA A 105 -20.96 -10.88 -3.68
C ALA A 105 -19.68 -10.83 -2.83
N ARG A 106 -18.55 -11.28 -3.38
CA ARG A 106 -17.23 -11.22 -2.71
C ARG A 106 -16.65 -9.82 -2.69
N SER A 107 -17.06 -8.93 -3.61
CA SER A 107 -16.43 -7.63 -3.79
C SER A 107 -16.46 -6.74 -2.55
N SER A 108 -17.54 -6.77 -1.76
CA SER A 108 -17.64 -5.91 -0.56
C SER A 108 -16.56 -6.21 0.47
N GLY A 109 -16.33 -7.49 0.79
CA GLY A 109 -15.29 -7.89 1.74
C GLY A 109 -13.88 -7.60 1.23
N GLN A 110 -13.65 -7.69 -0.09
CA GLN A 110 -12.36 -7.33 -0.67
C GLN A 110 -12.12 -5.82 -0.59
N GLU A 111 -13.15 -5.02 -0.87
CA GLU A 111 -13.08 -3.57 -0.84
C GLU A 111 -12.79 -3.05 0.58
N GLU A 112 -13.44 -3.63 1.60
CA GLU A 112 -13.18 -3.34 3.01
C GLU A 112 -11.74 -3.71 3.40
N ALA A 113 -11.33 -4.95 3.12
CA ALA A 113 -9.98 -5.43 3.43
C ALA A 113 -8.88 -4.60 2.75
N LEU A 114 -9.14 -4.13 1.51
CA LEU A 114 -8.24 -3.26 0.76
C LEU A 114 -8.13 -1.86 1.41
N ASP A 115 -9.27 -1.26 1.75
CA ASP A 115 -9.31 0.08 2.32
C ASP A 115 -8.66 0.11 3.71
N GLU A 116 -8.92 -0.91 4.53
CA GLU A 116 -8.28 -1.10 5.83
C GLU A 116 -6.76 -1.32 5.69
N SER A 117 -6.32 -2.20 4.80
CA SER A 117 -4.89 -2.44 4.58
C SER A 117 -4.16 -1.17 4.12
N TRP A 118 -4.79 -0.37 3.25
CA TRP A 118 -4.20 0.90 2.84
C TRP A 118 -4.09 1.89 3.99
N LEU A 119 -5.12 1.99 4.84
CA LEU A 119 -5.07 2.80 6.04
C LEU A 119 -3.95 2.34 6.99
N ASN A 120 -3.85 1.03 7.24
CA ASN A 120 -2.82 0.45 8.09
C ASN A 120 -1.41 0.76 7.57
N VAL A 121 -1.19 0.65 6.26
CA VAL A 121 0.09 1.03 5.64
C VAL A 121 0.41 2.51 5.90
N MET A 122 -0.55 3.41 5.71
CA MET A 122 -0.32 4.83 5.98
C MET A 122 -0.07 5.11 7.47
N LEU A 123 -0.78 4.42 8.38
CA LEU A 123 -0.55 4.52 9.81
C LEU A 123 0.85 4.02 10.20
N SER A 124 1.30 2.91 9.61
CA SER A 124 2.67 2.39 9.79
C SER A 124 3.73 3.38 9.31
N LEU A 125 3.49 4.11 8.21
CA LEU A 125 4.41 5.15 7.75
C LEU A 125 4.54 6.30 8.77
N ILE A 126 3.41 6.82 9.26
CA ILE A 126 3.41 8.02 10.11
C ILE A 126 3.69 7.71 11.59
N GLY A 127 3.52 6.46 12.02
CA GLY A 127 3.61 6.03 13.42
C GLY A 127 5.02 6.14 14.03
N GLY A 128 6.04 6.34 13.20
CA GLY A 128 7.41 6.64 13.62
C GLY A 128 8.19 5.44 14.19
N SER A 129 7.54 4.47 14.85
CA SER A 129 8.21 3.31 15.44
C SER A 129 8.25 2.07 14.54
N THR A 130 7.32 1.94 13.59
CA THR A 130 7.21 0.74 12.74
C THR A 130 8.43 0.52 11.84
N TYR A 131 9.03 1.60 11.36
CA TYR A 131 10.14 1.57 10.42
C TYR A 131 11.43 2.12 11.04
N LEU A 132 11.71 1.73 12.28
CA LEU A 132 13.01 1.93 12.92
C LEU A 132 13.86 0.67 12.78
N ASP A 133 15.17 0.85 12.60
CA ASP A 133 16.14 -0.20 12.84
C ASP A 133 16.43 -0.28 14.35
N ASP A 134 16.14 -1.43 14.98
CA ASP A 134 16.26 -1.58 16.43
C ASP A 134 17.73 -1.67 16.86
N SER A 135 18.62 -2.01 15.92
CA SER A 135 20.05 -2.14 16.20
C SER A 135 20.75 -0.79 16.25
N THR A 136 20.32 0.17 15.44
CA THR A 136 20.90 1.51 15.33
C THR A 136 20.04 2.60 15.98
N GLY A 137 18.74 2.35 16.13
CA GLY A 137 17.74 3.35 16.53
C GLY A 137 17.40 4.35 15.44
N GLU A 138 17.89 4.15 14.22
CA GLU A 138 17.68 5.05 13.09
C GLU A 138 16.47 4.66 12.23
N ASP A 139 15.91 5.63 11.52
CA ASP A 139 14.84 5.39 10.55
C ASP A 139 15.34 4.49 9.40
N ILE A 140 14.59 3.42 9.11
CA ILE A 140 14.68 2.72 7.83
C ILE A 140 14.41 3.76 6.73
N PRO A 141 15.17 3.75 5.60
CA PRO A 141 15.03 4.71 4.51
C PRO A 141 13.76 4.44 3.66
N ILE A 142 12.59 4.47 4.30
CA ILE A 142 11.29 4.39 3.63
C ILE A 142 11.06 5.68 2.86
N CYS A 143 10.84 5.54 1.56
CA CYS A 143 10.51 6.65 0.67
C CYS A 143 9.02 7.03 0.79
N GLY A 144 8.15 6.01 0.81
CA GLY A 144 6.71 6.18 0.79
C GLY A 144 5.97 4.92 0.38
N SER A 145 4.66 5.04 0.18
CA SER A 145 3.82 3.95 -0.32
C SER A 145 2.84 4.44 -1.39
N VAL A 146 2.47 3.53 -2.30
CA VAL A 146 1.55 3.77 -3.41
C VAL A 146 0.43 2.72 -3.37
N CYS A 147 -0.83 3.16 -3.44
CA CYS A 147 -1.98 2.32 -3.72
C CYS A 147 -2.48 2.60 -5.13
N SER A 148 -2.34 1.63 -6.02
CA SER A 148 -2.68 1.72 -7.43
C SER A 148 -3.96 0.98 -7.76
N MET A 149 -5.00 1.72 -8.15
CA MET A 149 -6.31 1.17 -8.46
C MET A 149 -6.51 1.08 -9.97
N ARG A 150 -6.77 -0.12 -10.49
CA ARG A 150 -7.19 -0.35 -11.89
C ARG A 150 -8.58 -0.98 -11.90
N LYS A 151 -9.11 -1.21 -13.10
CA LYS A 151 -10.44 -1.80 -13.29
C LYS A 151 -10.55 -3.23 -12.76
N TYR A 152 -9.50 -4.03 -12.96
CA TYR A 152 -9.53 -5.47 -12.67
C TYR A 152 -8.45 -5.92 -11.68
N ASN A 153 -7.57 -5.02 -11.26
CA ASN A 153 -6.56 -5.31 -10.25
C ASN A 153 -6.30 -4.06 -9.40
N CYS A 154 -5.73 -4.27 -8.23
CA CYS A 154 -5.09 -3.23 -7.45
C CYS A 154 -3.71 -3.69 -7.00
N LYS A 155 -2.86 -2.72 -6.70
CA LYS A 155 -1.54 -2.96 -6.13
C LYS A 155 -1.32 -2.03 -4.94
N ILE A 156 -0.72 -2.51 -3.88
CA ILE A 156 -0.16 -1.66 -2.82
C ILE A 156 1.34 -1.92 -2.80
N ALA A 157 2.14 -0.85 -2.79
CA ALA A 157 3.59 -0.95 -2.80
C ALA A 157 4.25 -0.06 -1.75
N LEU A 158 5.22 -0.59 -1.01
CA LEU A 158 6.08 0.15 -0.11
C LEU A 158 7.43 0.39 -0.78
N TRP A 159 7.87 1.64 -0.87
CA TRP A 159 9.11 2.04 -1.52
C TRP A 159 10.20 2.26 -0.47
N VAL A 160 11.36 1.66 -0.71
CA VAL A 160 12.51 1.68 0.20
C VAL A 160 13.75 2.14 -0.57
N GLY A 161 14.51 3.06 0.01
CA GLY A 161 15.65 3.73 -0.62
C GLY A 161 17.01 3.05 -0.40
N THR A 162 17.02 1.76 -0.04
CA THR A 162 18.24 0.97 0.13
C THR A 162 18.15 -0.36 -0.62
N ALA A 163 19.31 -0.95 -0.89
CA ALA A 163 19.45 -2.31 -1.42
C ALA A 163 19.96 -3.31 -0.36
N ASP A 164 20.12 -2.86 0.88
CA ASP A 164 20.51 -3.72 2.01
C ASP A 164 19.41 -4.76 2.31
N GLU A 165 19.71 -6.03 2.09
CA GLU A 165 18.72 -7.12 2.15
C GLU A 165 18.12 -7.30 3.56
N ASP A 166 18.89 -7.09 4.62
CA ASP A 166 18.40 -7.22 6.00
C ASP A 166 17.37 -6.12 6.31
N ILE A 167 17.68 -4.88 5.91
CA ILE A 167 16.76 -3.75 6.03
C ILE A 167 15.52 -3.98 5.16
N LEU A 168 15.69 -4.47 3.93
CA LEU A 168 14.59 -4.77 3.02
C LEU A 168 13.65 -5.82 3.61
N MET A 169 14.18 -6.92 4.15
CA MET A 169 13.40 -7.98 4.76
C MET A 169 12.66 -7.50 6.00
N LYS A 170 13.29 -6.67 6.85
CA LYS A 170 12.62 -6.05 7.99
C LYS A 170 11.44 -5.18 7.55
N ALA A 171 11.67 -4.27 6.61
CA ALA A 171 10.62 -3.40 6.08
C ALA A 171 9.48 -4.21 5.42
N GLY A 172 9.82 -5.28 4.70
CA GLY A 172 8.85 -6.15 4.05
C GLY A 172 7.98 -6.93 5.03
N ARG A 173 8.54 -7.41 6.15
CA ARG A 173 7.75 -8.07 7.21
C ARG A 173 6.77 -7.10 7.86
N GLN A 174 7.22 -5.89 8.20
CA GLN A 174 6.31 -4.87 8.73
C GLN A 174 5.21 -4.48 7.74
N PHE A 175 5.56 -4.40 6.46
CA PHE A 175 4.58 -4.18 5.39
C PHE A 175 3.57 -5.32 5.26
N LYS A 176 4.00 -6.58 5.41
CA LYS A 176 3.10 -7.75 5.45
C LYS A 176 2.07 -7.61 6.57
N GLU A 177 2.48 -7.21 7.77
CA GLU A 177 1.58 -7.01 8.90
C GLU A 177 0.52 -5.94 8.61
N SER A 178 0.92 -4.80 8.02
CA SER A 178 -0.04 -3.75 7.62
C SER A 178 -1.05 -4.24 6.57
N LEU A 179 -0.68 -5.23 5.75
CA LEU A 179 -1.50 -5.81 4.69
C LEU A 179 -2.35 -7.02 5.15
N LYS A 180 -2.29 -7.38 6.43
CA LYS A 180 -2.94 -8.58 6.96
C LYS A 180 -4.43 -8.70 6.60
N PRO A 181 -5.27 -7.64 6.68
CA PRO A 181 -6.69 -7.76 6.30
C PRO A 181 -6.87 -8.24 4.86
N LEU A 182 -6.13 -7.66 3.90
CA LEU A 182 -6.19 -8.05 2.50
C LEU A 182 -5.61 -9.45 2.26
N ILE A 183 -4.50 -9.80 2.91
CA ILE A 183 -3.87 -11.12 2.79
C ILE A 183 -4.80 -12.21 3.33
N ASP A 184 -5.38 -12.02 4.51
CA ASP A 184 -6.30 -12.96 5.14
C ASP A 184 -7.55 -13.14 4.29
N TYR A 185 -8.14 -12.05 3.80
CA TYR A 185 -9.28 -12.10 2.89
C TYR A 185 -8.94 -12.91 1.62
N MET A 186 -7.82 -12.62 0.97
CA MET A 186 -7.41 -13.32 -0.26
C MET A 186 -7.13 -14.81 -0.01
N THR A 187 -6.56 -15.15 1.14
CA THR A 187 -6.28 -16.54 1.55
C THR A 187 -7.59 -17.30 1.77
N ASN A 188 -8.54 -16.72 2.51
CA ASN A 188 -9.84 -17.32 2.80
C ASN A 188 -10.65 -17.57 1.53
N VAL A 189 -10.70 -16.59 0.61
CA VAL A 189 -11.43 -16.77 -0.66
C VAL A 189 -10.73 -17.76 -1.59
N SER A 190 -9.43 -18.04 -1.39
CA SER A 190 -8.72 -19.06 -2.16
C SER A 190 -9.07 -20.46 -1.66
N ASN A 191 -9.08 -20.64 -0.34
CA ASN A 191 -9.41 -21.90 0.31
C ASN A 191 -10.86 -22.33 0.03
N SER A 192 -11.81 -21.39 0.03
CA SER A 192 -13.21 -21.69 -0.29
C SER A 192 -13.39 -22.16 -1.74
N THR A 193 -12.75 -21.52 -2.71
CA THR A 193 -12.87 -21.93 -4.13
C THR A 193 -12.26 -23.31 -4.41
N SER A 194 -11.14 -23.66 -3.77
CA SER A 194 -10.54 -24.99 -3.93
C SER A 194 -11.47 -26.10 -3.41
N SER A 195 -12.21 -25.84 -2.33
CA SER A 195 -13.16 -26.81 -1.77
C SER A 195 -14.43 -27.03 -2.62
N GLU A 196 -14.85 -26.02 -3.38
CA GLU A 196 -16.01 -26.09 -4.27
C GLU A 196 -15.70 -26.80 -5.60
N GLU A 197 -14.48 -26.64 -6.12
CA GLU A 197 -14.03 -27.34 -7.34
C GLU A 197 -13.90 -28.86 -7.15
N ASP A 198 -13.53 -29.33 -5.94
CA ASP A 198 -13.45 -30.77 -5.63
C ASP A 198 -14.82 -31.47 -5.60
N THR A 199 -15.91 -30.74 -5.39
CA THR A 199 -17.27 -31.31 -5.34
C THR A 199 -17.98 -31.29 -6.69
N THR A 200 -17.48 -30.55 -7.68
CA THR A 200 -18.18 -30.27 -8.95
C THR A 200 -17.50 -30.81 -10.20
N SER A 201 -16.50 -31.71 -10.07
CA SER A 201 -15.82 -32.37 -11.20
C SER A 201 -16.66 -33.42 -11.94
N ARG A 202 -17.87 -33.05 -12.37
CA ARG A 202 -18.58 -33.66 -13.49
C ARG A 202 -19.22 -32.53 -14.28
N HIS A 203 -18.95 -32.47 -15.59
CA HIS A 203 -19.49 -31.58 -16.64
C HIS A 203 -18.50 -30.51 -17.18
N GLY A 204 -17.93 -30.83 -18.35
CA GLY A 204 -16.96 -30.03 -19.09
C GLY A 204 -17.56 -28.81 -19.80
N GLY A 205 -17.81 -27.74 -19.04
CA GLY A 205 -17.93 -26.38 -19.57
C GLY A 205 -16.62 -25.60 -19.34
N ARG A 206 -16.31 -24.62 -20.21
CA ARG A 206 -15.22 -23.65 -19.96
C ARG A 206 -15.51 -22.93 -18.64
N GLY A 207 -14.85 -23.35 -17.56
CA GLY A 207 -14.95 -22.75 -16.24
C GLY A 207 -14.50 -21.28 -16.24
N PRO A 208 -14.88 -20.51 -15.20
CA PRO A 208 -14.38 -19.16 -15.02
C PRO A 208 -12.84 -19.17 -15.07
N LYS A 209 -12.24 -18.18 -15.75
CA LYS A 209 -10.78 -18.06 -15.84
C LYS A 209 -10.19 -18.11 -14.44
N SER A 210 -9.25 -19.02 -14.22
CA SER A 210 -8.45 -19.11 -12.99
C SER A 210 -7.93 -17.71 -12.65
N VAL A 211 -8.41 -17.17 -11.53
CA VAL A 211 -7.90 -15.92 -10.95
C VAL A 211 -6.51 -16.27 -10.44
N VAL A 212 -5.45 -15.72 -11.04
CA VAL A 212 -4.09 -15.93 -10.57
C VAL A 212 -3.93 -15.08 -9.31
N ARG A 213 -3.91 -15.74 -8.16
CA ARG A 213 -3.84 -15.05 -6.87
C ARG A 213 -2.39 -15.03 -6.40
N PRO A 214 -1.82 -13.85 -6.08
CA PRO A 214 -0.49 -13.79 -5.49
C PRO A 214 -0.50 -14.58 -4.17
N LYS A 215 0.59 -15.30 -3.92
CA LYS A 215 0.84 -15.98 -2.64
C LYS A 215 2.02 -15.35 -1.88
N VAL A 216 2.59 -14.29 -2.45
CA VAL A 216 3.80 -13.64 -1.97
C VAL A 216 3.67 -12.13 -2.13
N ILE A 217 4.37 -11.39 -1.27
CA ILE A 217 4.72 -9.99 -1.47
C ILE A 217 6.10 -10.02 -2.14
N GLN A 218 6.21 -9.41 -3.32
CA GLN A 218 7.43 -9.44 -4.12
C GLN A 218 8.20 -8.13 -3.98
N PHE A 219 9.52 -8.20 -3.89
CA PHE A 219 10.37 -7.02 -3.99
C PHE A 219 10.87 -6.82 -5.42
N GLU A 220 10.82 -5.58 -5.91
CA GLU A 220 11.36 -5.17 -7.21
C GLU A 220 12.33 -4.00 -7.04
N PHE A 221 13.59 -4.16 -7.47
CA PHE A 221 14.54 -3.05 -7.58
C PHE A 221 14.17 -2.09 -8.72
N PHE A 222 14.40 -0.79 -8.50
CA PHE A 222 14.19 0.23 -9.55
C PHE A 222 15.29 0.22 -10.61
N SER A 223 16.55 0.00 -10.22
CA SER A 223 17.67 -0.16 -11.14
C SER A 223 17.99 -1.63 -11.38
N ASN A 224 18.47 -1.94 -12.59
CA ASN A 224 19.03 -3.26 -12.91
C ASN A 224 20.36 -3.52 -12.19
N ASP A 225 21.10 -2.48 -11.81
CA ASP A 225 22.43 -2.62 -11.18
C ASP A 225 22.37 -3.32 -9.82
N ASN A 226 21.21 -3.23 -9.16
CA ASN A 226 20.95 -3.84 -7.85
C ASN A 226 20.22 -5.18 -7.96
N LYS A 227 19.85 -5.61 -9.18
CA LYS A 227 19.13 -6.89 -9.35
C LYS A 227 20.07 -8.05 -9.04
N THR A 228 19.67 -8.85 -8.07
CA THR A 228 20.22 -10.18 -7.87
C THR A 228 19.46 -11.17 -8.76
N ASP A 229 20.07 -12.31 -9.09
CA ASP A 229 19.39 -13.41 -9.79
C ASP A 229 18.28 -14.07 -8.94
N LYS A 230 18.22 -13.75 -7.64
CA LYS A 230 17.26 -14.29 -6.70
C LYS A 230 16.06 -13.35 -6.57
N SER A 231 14.86 -13.89 -6.70
CA SER A 231 13.64 -13.17 -6.33
C SER A 231 13.61 -13.01 -4.81
N ILE A 232 13.42 -11.78 -4.33
CA ILE A 232 13.22 -11.49 -2.91
C ILE A 232 11.71 -11.43 -2.67
N GLU A 233 11.19 -12.35 -1.87
CA GLU A 233 9.76 -12.57 -1.68
C GLU A 233 9.44 -12.87 -0.22
N ILE A 234 8.26 -12.44 0.23
CA ILE A 234 7.71 -12.79 1.53
C ILE A 234 6.39 -13.54 1.30
N PRO A 235 6.31 -14.84 1.65
CA PRO A 235 5.09 -15.62 1.54
C PRO A 235 3.95 -15.05 2.40
N PHE A 236 2.71 -15.22 1.92
CA PHE A 236 1.50 -14.84 2.65
C PHE A 236 1.29 -15.71 3.90
N ALA A 237 1.43 -17.03 3.74
CA ALA A 237 1.48 -17.96 4.86
C ALA A 237 2.90 -17.99 5.43
N ASP A 238 3.04 -18.08 6.74
CA ASP A 238 4.32 -18.42 7.33
C ASP A 238 4.54 -19.93 7.16
N ASP A 239 5.75 -20.37 6.83
CA ASP A 239 6.07 -21.79 6.75
C ASP A 239 5.93 -22.39 8.18
N GLU A 240 4.99 -23.32 8.37
CA GLU A 240 4.80 -24.09 9.61
C GLU A 240 6.00 -25.02 9.92
#